data_AF-A0A6V7JR43-F1
#
_entry.id   AF-A0A6V7JR43-F1
#
_cell.length_a   1.000
_cell.length_b   1.000
_cell.length_c   1.000
_cell.angle_alpha   90.00
_cell.angle_beta   90.00
_cell.angle_gamma   90.00
#
_symmetry.space_group_name_H-M   'P 1'
#
loop_
_entity.id
_entity.type
_entity.pdbx_description
1 polymer ?
#
loop_
_entity_poly.entity_id
_entity_poly.type
_entity_poly.pdbx_seq_one_letter_code
_entity_poly.pdbx_strand_id
1 'polypeptide(L)'
;LIPIELEKELRSVYICTCELLRHFWRSFPPTTPQLEEKAVRMHEALRRFHEARLRKFEDHVQRDYSAISQHLTTHLNQLLNTAYRKFAVWQQRKMQMR
;
A
#
# COMPACT_ATOMS: atom_id res chain seq x y z
N LEU A 1 16.96 -8.42 18.98
CA LEU A 1 17.16 -7.09 18.35
C LEU A 1 17.11 -7.27 16.85
N ILE A 2 16.42 -6.37 16.12
CA ILE A 2 16.33 -6.44 14.66
C ILE A 2 17.70 -6.05 14.07
N PRO A 3 18.26 -6.79 13.10
CA PRO A 3 19.49 -6.39 12.42
C PRO A 3 19.36 -5.03 11.74
N ILE A 4 20.42 -4.21 11.78
CA ILE A 4 20.38 -2.83 11.30
C ILE A 4 20.02 -2.70 9.81
N GLU A 5 20.46 -3.66 9.00
CA GLU A 5 20.13 -3.68 7.56
C GLU A 5 18.65 -4.01 7.33
N LEU A 6 18.08 -4.92 8.12
CA LEU A 6 16.65 -5.22 8.09
C LEU A 6 15.81 -4.00 8.54
N GLU A 7 16.27 -3.26 9.55
CA GLU A 7 15.61 -2.03 9.99
C GLU A 7 15.63 -0.95 8.88
N LYS A 8 16.77 -0.76 8.22
CA LYS A 8 16.89 0.20 7.10
C LYS A 8 15.95 -0.15 5.96
N GLU A 9 15.88 -1.44 5.60
CA GLU A 9 14.98 -1.90 4.55
C GLU A 9 13.51 -1.71 4.94
N LEU A 10 13.12 -2.11 6.16
CA LEU A 10 11.77 -1.91 6.69
C LEU A 10 11.37 -0.42 6.65
N ARG A 11 12.26 0.46 7.12
CA ARG A 11 12.06 1.91 7.07
C ARG A 11 11.85 2.41 5.65
N SER A 12 12.63 1.91 4.70
CA SER A 12 12.52 2.28 3.28
C SER A 12 11.19 1.83 2.67
N VAL A 13 10.74 0.60 2.97
CA VAL A 13 9.42 0.11 2.52
C VAL A 13 8.30 0.96 3.14
N TYR A 14 8.44 1.30 4.42
CA TYR A 14 7.46 2.10 5.14
C TYR A 14 7.29 3.51 4.57
N ILE A 15 8.40 4.24 4.38
CA ILE A 15 8.37 5.60 3.83
C ILE A 15 7.74 5.59 2.43
N CYS A 16 8.18 4.71 1.55
CA CYS A 16 7.62 4.63 0.20
C CYS A 16 6.12 4.28 0.19
N THR A 17 5.67 3.40 1.09
CA THR A 17 4.24 3.08 1.22
C THR A 17 3.44 4.30 1.66
N CYS A 18 3.93 5.03 2.67
CA CYS A 18 3.29 6.26 3.16
C CYS A 18 3.25 7.37 2.10
N GLU A 19 4.32 7.53 1.31
CA GLU A 19 4.35 8.47 0.17
C GLU A 19 3.25 8.15 -0.85
N LEU A 20 3.18 6.88 -1.30
CA LEU A 20 2.15 6.45 -2.26
C LEU A 20 0.74 6.61 -1.70
N LEU A 21 0.52 6.25 -0.43
CA LEU A 21 -0.76 6.44 0.24
C LEU A 21 -1.15 7.91 0.30
N ARG A 22 -0.22 8.82 0.59
CA ARG A 22 -0.51 10.27 0.59
C ARG A 22 -1.00 10.74 -0.77
N HIS A 23 -0.34 10.31 -1.85
CA HIS A 23 -0.77 10.66 -3.21
C HIS A 23 -2.13 10.04 -3.56
N PHE A 24 -2.38 8.80 -3.13
CA PHE A 24 -3.68 8.14 -3.26
C PHE A 24 -4.77 8.95 -2.54
N TRP A 25 -4.60 9.26 -1.26
CA TRP A 25 -5.61 9.99 -0.47
C TRP A 25 -5.86 11.40 -0.98
N ARG A 26 -4.85 12.08 -1.55
CA ARG A 26 -5.02 13.37 -2.25
C ARG A 26 -5.87 13.28 -3.52
N SER A 27 -6.23 12.09 -3.97
CA SER A 27 -7.14 11.87 -5.10
C SER A 27 -8.60 11.72 -4.63
N PHE A 28 -8.86 11.72 -3.32
CA PHE A 28 -10.19 11.57 -2.74
C PHE A 28 -10.66 12.85 -2.01
N PRO A 29 -11.95 13.22 -2.14
CA PRO A 29 -12.94 12.62 -3.02
C PRO A 29 -12.66 12.95 -4.51
N PRO A 30 -12.86 12.00 -5.44
CA PRO A 30 -12.55 12.22 -6.85
C PRO A 30 -13.73 12.91 -7.56
N THR A 31 -13.86 14.21 -7.33
CA THR A 31 -14.97 15.05 -7.81
C THR A 31 -14.80 15.57 -9.23
N THR A 32 -13.63 15.35 -9.85
CA THR A 32 -13.33 15.76 -11.22
C THR A 32 -12.77 14.57 -12.01
N PRO A 33 -12.93 14.54 -13.35
CA PRO A 33 -12.36 13.46 -14.18
C PRO A 33 -10.86 13.24 -13.96
N GLN A 34 -10.11 14.33 -13.72
CA GLN A 34 -8.67 14.26 -13.45
C GLN A 34 -8.37 13.58 -12.10
N LEU A 35 -9.18 13.84 -11.06
CA LEU A 35 -9.04 13.18 -9.78
C LEU A 35 -9.48 11.71 -9.85
N GLU A 36 -10.48 11.38 -10.65
CA GLU A 36 -10.89 9.99 -10.89
C GLU A 36 -9.77 9.19 -11.58
N GLU A 37 -9.22 9.73 -12.67
CA GLU A 37 -8.10 9.09 -13.37
C GLU A 37 -6.89 8.94 -12.44
N LYS A 38 -6.59 9.97 -11.65
CA LYS A 38 -5.53 9.91 -10.64
C LYS A 38 -5.81 8.84 -9.57
N ALA A 39 -7.04 8.72 -9.09
CA ALA A 39 -7.41 7.69 -8.11
C ALA A 39 -7.19 6.28 -8.68
N VAL A 40 -7.54 6.03 -9.94
CA VAL A 40 -7.29 4.76 -10.64
C VAL A 40 -5.79 4.50 -10.76
N ARG A 41 -5.02 5.45 -11.30
CA ARG A 41 -3.56 5.31 -11.45
C ARG A 41 -2.86 5.07 -10.11
N MET A 42 -3.28 5.78 -9.05
CA MET A 42 -2.70 5.61 -7.72
C MET A 42 -3.07 4.27 -7.09
N HIS A 43 -4.29 3.76 -7.32
CA HIS A 43 -4.67 2.42 -6.88
C HIS A 43 -3.78 1.35 -7.54
N GLU A 44 -3.56 1.43 -8.85
CA GLU A 44 -2.66 0.52 -9.56
C GLU A 44 -1.21 0.63 -9.06
N ALA A 45 -0.72 1.85 -8.82
CA ALA A 45 0.61 2.07 -8.27
C ALA A 45 0.77 1.43 -6.88
N LEU A 46 -0.23 1.55 -6.00
CA LEU A 46 -0.23 0.89 -4.69
C LEU A 46 -0.20 -0.65 -4.83
N ARG A 47 -0.96 -1.22 -5.76
CA ARG A 47 -0.94 -2.68 -6.00
C ARG A 47 0.41 -3.15 -6.53
N ARG A 48 0.97 -2.45 -7.51
CA ARG A 48 2.29 -2.77 -8.07
C ARG A 48 3.38 -2.68 -7.01
N PHE A 49 3.38 -1.65 -6.17
CA PHE A 49 4.35 -1.53 -5.08
C PHE A 49 4.19 -2.64 -4.04
N HIS A 50 2.96 -2.99 -3.68
CA HIS A 50 2.66 -4.08 -2.75
C HIS A 50 3.27 -5.40 -3.24
N GLU A 51 3.01 -5.80 -4.48
CA GLU A 51 3.55 -7.04 -5.05
C GLU A 51 5.06 -6.98 -5.31
N ALA A 52 5.56 -5.88 -5.88
CA ALA A 52 6.94 -5.81 -6.34
C ALA A 52 7.95 -5.59 -5.21
N ARG A 53 7.52 -4.99 -4.09
CA ARG A 53 8.44 -4.58 -3.02
C ARG A 53 8.02 -5.06 -1.64
N LEU A 54 6.78 -4.83 -1.21
CA LEU A 54 6.36 -5.26 0.13
C LEU A 54 6.33 -6.79 0.24
N ARG A 55 5.77 -7.50 -0.76
CA ARG A 55 5.75 -8.96 -0.77
C ARG A 55 7.16 -9.56 -0.76
N LYS A 56 8.07 -9.04 -1.59
CA LYS A 56 9.47 -9.51 -1.62
C LYS A 56 10.19 -9.29 -0.29
N PHE A 57 9.92 -8.16 0.37
CA PHE A 57 10.42 -7.90 1.72
C PHE A 57 9.87 -8.92 2.71
N GLU A 58 8.56 -9.19 2.69
CA GLU A 58 7.94 -10.21 3.54
C GLU A 58 8.52 -11.61 3.31
N ASP A 59 8.74 -11.99 2.06
CA ASP A 59 9.35 -13.28 1.69
C ASP A 59 10.81 -13.38 2.17
N HIS A 60 11.58 -12.30 2.07
CA HIS A 60 12.93 -12.22 2.63
C HIS A 60 12.91 -12.38 4.15
N VAL A 61 12.04 -11.63 4.84
CA VAL A 61 11.92 -11.68 6.30
C VAL A 61 11.46 -13.06 6.78
N GLN A 62 10.52 -13.69 6.09
CA GLN A 62 10.01 -15.01 6.44
C GLN A 62 11.09 -16.09 6.32
N ARG A 63 11.94 -16.03 5.29
CA ARG A 63 13.03 -16.98 5.08
C ARG A 63 14.13 -16.84 6.14
N ASP A 64 14.54 -15.61 6.43
CA ASP A 64 15.78 -15.36 7.16
C ASP A 64 15.55 -15.02 8.65
N TYR A 65 14.31 -14.65 9.03
CA TYR A 65 13.97 -14.12 10.36
C TYR A 65 12.62 -14.63 10.90
N SER A 66 12.24 -15.86 10.56
CA SER A 66 10.91 -16.48 10.77
C SER A 66 10.23 -16.27 12.14
N ALA A 67 10.97 -16.06 13.23
CA ALA A 67 10.41 -15.80 14.56
C ALA A 67 9.95 -14.34 14.77
N ILE A 68 10.47 -13.38 13.99
CA ILE A 68 10.18 -11.93 14.08
C ILE A 68 9.23 -11.49 12.95
N SER A 69 9.08 -12.32 11.92
CA SER A 69 8.42 -11.99 10.65
C SER A 69 6.94 -11.61 10.75
N GLN A 70 6.20 -12.22 11.68
CA GLN A 70 4.73 -12.22 11.63
C GLN A 70 4.08 -10.84 11.85
N HIS A 71 4.83 -9.86 12.37
CA HIS A 71 4.25 -8.57 12.78
C HIS A 71 4.92 -7.34 12.18
N LEU A 72 6.06 -7.47 11.49
CA LEU A 72 6.82 -6.31 11.01
C LEU A 72 6.04 -5.49 9.97
N THR A 73 5.24 -6.14 9.13
CA THR A 73 4.49 -5.50 8.03
C THR A 73 2.99 -5.39 8.30
N THR A 74 2.49 -5.84 9.45
CA THR A 74 1.05 -5.85 9.75
C THR A 74 0.44 -4.46 9.58
N HIS A 75 1.10 -3.42 10.09
CA HIS A 75 0.60 -2.05 9.96
C HIS A 75 0.58 -1.58 8.50
N LEU A 76 1.62 -1.88 7.71
CA LEU A 76 1.66 -1.54 6.28
C LEU A 76 0.53 -2.20 5.50
N ASN A 77 0.27 -3.48 5.79
CA ASN A 77 -0.85 -4.22 5.22
C ASN A 77 -2.21 -3.61 5.60
N GLN A 78 -2.39 -3.17 6.84
CA GLN A 78 -3.62 -2.48 7.28
C GLN A 78 -3.84 -1.17 6.51
N LEU A 79 -2.79 -0.37 6.34
CA LEU A 79 -2.85 0.89 5.59
C LEU A 79 -3.24 0.66 4.12
N LEU A 80 -2.62 -0.32 3.46
CA LEU A 80 -2.91 -0.70 2.07
C LEU A 80 -4.35 -1.22 1.92
N ASN A 81 -4.77 -2.12 2.82
CA ASN A 81 -6.13 -2.66 2.81
C ASN A 81 -7.19 -1.57 3.01
N THR A 82 -6.90 -0.56 3.83
CA THR A 82 -7.79 0.60 4.01
C THR A 82 -7.94 1.39 2.71
N ALA A 83 -6.84 1.64 2.01
CA ALA A 83 -6.87 2.30 0.70
C ALA A 83 -7.63 1.48 -0.35
N TYR A 84 -7.40 0.16 -0.40
CA TYR A 84 -8.11 -0.74 -1.33
C TYR A 84 -9.60 -0.76 -1.08
N ARG A 85 -10.03 -0.85 0.19
CA ARG A 85 -11.45 -0.79 0.55
C ARG A 85 -12.08 0.54 0.14
N LYS A 86 -11.40 1.66 0.38
CA LYS A 86 -11.89 2.99 -0.06
C LYS A 86 -12.10 3.03 -1.56
N PHE A 87 -11.12 2.56 -2.33
CA PHE A 87 -11.20 2.54 -3.79
C PHE A 87 -12.33 1.64 -4.29
N ALA A 88 -12.45 0.43 -3.74
CA ALA A 88 -13.50 -0.52 -4.11
C ALA A 88 -14.91 0.05 -3.88
N VAL A 89 -15.16 0.67 -2.71
CA VAL A 89 -16.45 1.32 -2.40
C VAL A 89 -16.75 2.45 -3.39
N TRP A 90 -15.76 3.27 -3.74
CA TRP A 90 -15.94 4.33 -4.73
C TRP A 90 -16.26 3.76 -6.13
N GLN A 91 -15.51 2.74 -6.57
CA GLN A 91 -15.73 2.10 -7.87
C GLN A 91 -17.11 1.45 -7.98
N GLN A 92 -17.57 0.78 -6.93
CA GLN A 92 -18.92 0.20 -6.86
C GLN A 92 -20.01 1.26 -6.99
N ARG A 93 -19.90 2.37 -6.25
CA ARG A 93 -20.86 3.49 -6.35
C ARG A 93 -20.89 4.10 -7.74
N LYS A 94 -19.72 4.23 -8.40
CA LYS A 94 -19.63 4.72 -9.78
C LYS A 94 -20.31 3.78 -10.77
N MET A 95 -20.20 2.46 -10.58
CA MET A 95 -20.88 1.47 -11.42
C MET A 95 -22.40 1.50 -11.23
N GLN A 96 -22.90 1.79 -10.02
CA GLN A 96 -24.34 1.90 -9.75
C GLN A 96 -24.99 3.16 -10.31
N MET A 97 -24.21 4.21 -10.58
CA MET A 97 -24.69 5.47 -11.18
C MET A 97 -24.60 5.51 -12.70
N ARG A 98 -24.12 4.44 -13.34
CA ARG A 98 -24.04 4.27 -14.80
C ARG A 98 -25.17 3.40 -15.29
#